data_AF-A0A1G6WIX6-F1
#
_entry.id   AF-A0A1G6WIX6-F1
#
_cell.length_a   1.000
_cell.length_b   1.000
_cell.length_c   1.000
_cell.angle_alpha   90.00
_cell.angle_beta   90.00
_cell.angle_gamma   90.00
#
_symmetry.space_group_name_H-M   'P 1'
#
loop_
_entity.id
_entity.type
_entity.pdbx_description
1 polymer ?
#
loop_
_entity_poly.entity_id
_entity_poly.type
_entity_poly.pdbx_seq_one_letter_code
_entity_poly.pdbx_strand_id
1 'polypeptide(L)'
;MSRLLKLHLFRIFILAIMASPSTGAVAAVSTRLAVAVSGQGPDVILIPGLASSAHVWDATVARLVPHYRVHVLQIAGFAGTAAGANADGPILEPIIADLHAYIADHHLKAPAVIGHSLGGLIGSGWPSRIPAMSVD
;
A
#
# COMPACT_ATOMS: atom_id res chain seq x y z
N MET A 1 15.37 -65.92 -19.89
CA MET A 1 13.93 -65.88 -19.54
C MET A 1 13.81 -64.86 -18.42
N SER A 2 13.08 -63.74 -18.49
CA SER A 2 11.78 -63.44 -19.08
C SER A 2 11.76 -62.04 -19.73
N ARG A 3 10.89 -61.89 -20.73
CA ARG A 3 10.57 -60.64 -21.42
C ARG A 3 9.41 -59.92 -20.69
N LEU A 4 9.25 -58.63 -21.04
CA LEU A 4 8.02 -57.80 -20.99
C LEU A 4 7.51 -57.31 -19.62
N LEU A 5 7.55 -55.99 -19.41
CA LEU A 5 6.33 -55.17 -19.39
C LEU A 5 6.65 -53.68 -19.62
N LYS A 6 6.16 -53.12 -20.72
CA LYS A 6 6.02 -51.67 -20.90
C LYS A 6 4.81 -51.22 -20.08
N LEU A 7 4.93 -50.17 -19.26
CA LEU A 7 3.80 -49.31 -18.92
C LEU A 7 4.30 -47.90 -18.58
N HIS A 8 3.92 -46.93 -19.41
CA HIS A 8 4.13 -45.51 -19.15
C HIS A 8 3.30 -45.08 -17.93
N LEU A 9 3.96 -44.52 -16.91
CA LEU A 9 3.30 -43.72 -15.89
C LEU A 9 4.10 -42.43 -15.71
N PHE A 10 3.56 -41.40 -16.36
CA PHE A 10 3.90 -39.99 -16.24
C PHE A 10 3.95 -39.61 -14.76
N ARG A 11 5.16 -39.46 -14.18
CA ARG A 11 5.30 -38.97 -12.81
C ARG A 11 5.27 -37.45 -12.84
N ILE A 12 4.09 -36.94 -12.52
CA ILE A 12 3.75 -35.55 -12.28
C ILE A 12 4.77 -34.95 -11.30
N PHE A 13 5.50 -33.94 -11.75
CA PHE A 13 6.34 -33.11 -10.90
C PHE A 13 5.45 -32.00 -10.34
N ILE A 14 4.85 -32.21 -9.15
CA ILE A 14 4.11 -31.13 -8.47
C ILE A 14 5.15 -30.23 -7.81
N LEU A 15 5.55 -29.16 -8.51
CA LEU A 15 6.25 -28.05 -7.90
C LEU A 15 5.22 -27.26 -7.08
N ALA A 16 5.16 -27.52 -5.79
CA ALA A 16 4.41 -26.70 -4.86
C ALA A 16 5.06 -25.31 -4.82
N ILE A 17 4.48 -24.33 -5.52
CA ILE A 17 4.80 -22.91 -5.32
C ILE A 17 4.25 -22.56 -3.95
N MET A 18 5.11 -22.60 -2.93
CA MET A 18 4.83 -21.95 -1.66
C MET A 18 4.76 -20.45 -1.94
N ALA A 19 3.55 -19.93 -2.11
CA ALA A 19 3.31 -18.50 -2.05
C ALA A 19 3.72 -18.03 -0.65
N SER A 20 4.92 -17.45 -0.55
CA SER A 20 5.34 -16.79 0.68
C SER A 20 4.41 -15.60 0.90
N PRO A 21 3.82 -15.41 2.09
CA PRO A 21 3.08 -14.21 2.38
C PRO A 21 4.04 -13.03 2.25
N SER A 22 3.81 -12.17 1.25
CA SER A 22 4.46 -10.87 1.11
C SER A 22 4.06 -10.03 2.30
N THR A 23 4.75 -10.20 3.42
CA THR A 23 4.54 -9.38 4.61
C THR A 23 5.13 -8.02 4.25
N GLY A 24 4.29 -7.10 3.77
CA GLY A 24 4.68 -5.73 3.53
C GLY A 24 5.20 -5.13 4.83
N ALA A 25 6.35 -4.47 4.76
CA ALA A 25 6.88 -3.77 5.93
C ALA A 25 5.90 -2.64 6.29
N VAL A 26 5.41 -2.65 7.52
CA VAL A 26 4.61 -1.55 8.08
C VAL A 26 5.57 -0.60 8.78
N ALA A 27 5.83 0.56 8.17
CA ALA A 27 6.52 1.64 8.83
C ALA A 27 5.49 2.54 9.51
N ALA A 28 5.49 2.59 10.84
CA ALA A 28 4.75 3.63 11.56
C ALA A 28 5.51 4.94 11.39
N VAL A 29 4.87 5.93 10.79
CA VAL A 29 5.45 7.26 10.53
C VAL A 29 5.31 8.13 11.77
N SER A 30 4.12 8.08 12.37
CA SER A 30 3.77 8.78 13.60
C SER A 30 2.64 8.04 14.32
N THR A 31 2.19 8.57 15.46
CA THR A 31 0.96 8.08 16.12
C THR A 31 -0.33 8.48 15.37
N ARG A 32 -0.23 9.19 14.23
CA ARG A 32 -1.35 9.59 13.36
C ARG A 32 -1.41 8.78 12.07
N LEU A 33 -0.28 8.25 11.60
CA LEU A 33 -0.16 7.57 10.30
C LEU A 33 0.71 6.31 10.39
N ALA A 34 0.16 5.22 9.86
CA ALA A 34 0.92 4.02 9.53
C ALA A 34 0.98 3.84 8.01
N VAL A 35 2.11 3.35 7.49
CA VAL A 35 2.30 3.12 6.07
C VAL A 35 2.75 1.69 5.80
N ALA A 36 2.00 0.97 4.97
CA ALA A 36 2.40 -0.33 4.46
C ALA A 36 3.07 -0.17 3.10
N VAL A 37 4.24 -0.80 2.92
CA VAL A 37 5.01 -0.70 1.67
C VAL A 37 5.14 -2.05 0.98
N SER A 38 4.89 -2.07 -0.34
CA SER A 38 5.02 -3.27 -1.17
C SER A 38 5.53 -2.94 -2.57
N GLY A 39 6.14 -3.90 -3.26
CA GLY A 39 6.68 -3.72 -4.60
C GLY A 39 8.00 -2.92 -4.67
N GLN A 40 8.41 -2.60 -5.89
CA GLN A 40 9.64 -1.89 -6.23
C GLN A 40 9.42 -1.02 -7.47
N GLY A 41 10.29 -0.03 -7.69
CA GLY A 41 10.19 0.89 -8.83
C GLY A 41 9.79 2.30 -8.39
N PRO A 42 9.18 3.10 -9.29
CA PRO A 42 8.71 4.44 -8.96
C PRO A 42 7.66 4.41 -7.83
N ASP A 43 7.67 5.45 -7.00
CA ASP A 43 6.83 5.52 -5.81
C ASP A 43 5.40 5.97 -6.11
N VAL A 44 4.42 5.26 -5.57
CA VAL A 44 3.00 5.64 -5.57
C VAL A 44 2.48 5.61 -4.14
N ILE A 45 1.91 6.73 -3.68
CA ILE A 45 1.27 6.87 -2.37
C ILE A 45 -0.24 6.80 -2.53
N LEU A 46 -0.89 5.92 -1.77
CA LEU A 46 -2.34 5.73 -1.75
C LEU A 46 -2.92 6.23 -0.42
N ILE A 47 -3.83 7.21 -0.48
CA ILE A 47 -4.41 7.87 0.70
C ILE A 47 -5.92 7.55 0.79
N PRO A 48 -6.39 6.87 1.85
CA PRO A 48 -7.81 6.54 1.99
C PRO A 48 -8.66 7.80 2.27
N GLY A 49 -9.96 7.67 2.04
CA GLY A 49 -10.95 8.69 2.41
C GLY A 49 -11.26 8.72 3.92
N LEU A 50 -12.10 9.68 4.32
CA LEU A 50 -12.52 9.84 5.72
C LEU A 50 -13.16 8.55 6.26
N ALA A 51 -12.72 8.13 7.45
CA ALA A 51 -13.16 6.93 8.15
C ALA A 51 -12.91 5.58 7.43
N SER A 52 -12.33 5.60 6.23
CA SER A 52 -12.03 4.39 5.45
C SER A 52 -10.77 3.67 5.92
N SER A 53 -10.75 2.36 5.72
CA SER A 53 -9.56 1.53 5.92
C SER A 53 -8.58 1.67 4.76
N ALA A 54 -7.29 1.43 5.00
CA ALA A 54 -6.30 1.19 3.96
C ALA A 54 -6.71 0.07 2.97
N HIS A 55 -7.52 -0.91 3.41
CA HIS A 55 -7.98 -2.05 2.61
C HIS A 55 -8.80 -1.67 1.37
N VAL A 56 -9.35 -0.46 1.30
CA VAL A 56 -10.02 0.04 0.09
C VAL A 56 -9.07 0.03 -1.13
N TRP A 57 -7.76 0.02 -0.89
CA TRP A 57 -6.73 0.01 -1.92
C TRP A 57 -6.26 -1.40 -2.34
N ASP A 58 -6.70 -2.49 -1.72
CA ASP A 58 -6.14 -3.83 -1.95
C ASP A 58 -6.13 -4.23 -3.44
N ALA A 59 -7.24 -3.98 -4.15
CA ALA A 59 -7.33 -4.25 -5.59
C ALA A 59 -6.40 -3.37 -6.43
N THR A 60 -6.20 -2.11 -6.02
CA THR A 60 -5.30 -1.15 -6.67
C THR A 60 -3.84 -1.54 -6.42
N VAL A 61 -3.49 -1.92 -5.19
CA VAL A 61 -2.17 -2.43 -4.82
C VAL A 61 -1.81 -3.63 -5.69
N ALA A 62 -2.71 -4.61 -5.82
CA ALA A 62 -2.49 -5.80 -6.63
C ALA A 62 -2.16 -5.49 -8.10
N ARG A 63 -2.70 -4.38 -8.63
CA ARG A 63 -2.43 -3.93 -10.01
C ARG A 63 -1.14 -3.12 -10.16
N LEU A 64 -0.74 -2.39 -9.12
CA LEU A 64 0.40 -1.47 -9.18
C LEU A 64 1.73 -2.12 -8.77
N VAL A 65 1.72 -3.02 -7.78
CA VAL A 65 2.93 -3.66 -7.24
C VAL A 65 3.85 -4.31 -8.28
N PRO A 66 3.37 -4.86 -9.42
CA PRO A 66 4.27 -5.38 -10.47
C PRO A 66 5.20 -4.33 -11.10
N HIS A 67 4.89 -3.04 -10.99
CA HIS A 67 5.61 -1.97 -11.67
C HIS A 67 6.05 -0.81 -10.76
N TYR A 68 5.48 -0.71 -9.56
CA TYR A 68 5.65 0.41 -8.65
C TYR A 68 5.97 -0.04 -7.24
N ARG A 69 6.66 0.83 -6.49
CA ARG A 69 6.73 0.74 -5.03
C ARG A 69 5.52 1.48 -4.46
N VAL A 70 4.60 0.74 -3.86
CA VAL A 70 3.30 1.24 -3.41
C VAL A 70 3.32 1.43 -1.90
N HIS A 71 2.97 2.64 -1.47
CA HIS A 71 2.89 3.06 -0.07
C HIS A 71 1.43 3.34 0.29
N VAL A 72 0.82 2.49 1.11
CA VAL A 72 -0.59 2.60 1.49
C VAL A 72 -0.70 3.18 2.88
N LEU A 73 -1.40 4.32 3.01
CA LEU A 73 -1.62 4.98 4.28
C LEU A 73 -2.80 4.37 5.03
N GLN A 74 -2.63 4.20 6.34
CA GLN A 74 -3.68 4.03 7.33
C GLN A 74 -3.66 5.25 8.27
N ILE A 75 -4.78 5.96 8.35
CA ILE A 75 -4.95 7.10 9.27
C ILE A 75 -5.45 6.56 10.62
N ALA A 76 -4.79 6.94 11.70
CA ALA A 76 -5.20 6.58 13.06
C ALA A 76 -6.60 7.13 13.37
N GLY A 77 -7.48 6.29 13.91
CA GLY A 77 -8.87 6.63 14.21
C GLY A 77 -9.84 6.27 13.09
N PHE A 78 -9.36 5.87 11.90
CA PHE A 78 -10.22 5.42 10.81
C PHE A 78 -10.43 3.91 10.87
N ALA A 79 -11.57 3.44 10.36
CA ALA A 79 -11.96 2.04 10.29
C ALA A 79 -11.77 1.25 11.62
N GLY A 80 -12.00 1.91 12.76
CA GLY A 80 -11.89 1.30 14.08
C GLY A 80 -10.47 1.15 14.64
N THR A 81 -9.46 1.71 13.95
CA THR A 81 -8.10 1.81 14.51
C THR A 81 -8.06 2.80 15.68
N ALA A 82 -7.11 2.61 16.61
CA ALA A 82 -6.92 3.55 17.70
C ALA A 82 -6.63 4.96 17.16
N ALA A 83 -7.30 5.99 17.71
CA ALA A 83 -7.19 7.36 17.22
C ALA A 83 -5.80 7.99 17.44
N GLY A 84 -5.03 7.51 18.42
CA GLY A 84 -3.70 8.01 18.71
C GLY A 84 -3.70 9.52 18.91
N ALA A 85 -2.77 10.23 18.28
CA ALA A 85 -2.72 11.69 18.37
C ALA A 85 -3.85 12.40 17.60
N ASN A 86 -4.63 11.70 16.78
CA ASN A 86 -5.84 12.25 16.15
C ASN A 86 -7.06 12.26 17.09
N ALA A 87 -6.93 11.75 18.33
CA ALA A 87 -8.02 11.78 19.31
C ALA A 87 -8.40 13.21 19.74
N ASP A 88 -7.42 14.12 19.75
CA ASP A 88 -7.58 15.50 20.22
C ASP A 88 -6.89 16.50 19.29
N GLY A 89 -7.47 17.70 19.19
CA GLY A 89 -6.90 18.82 18.44
C GLY A 89 -7.09 18.73 16.92
N PRO A 90 -6.31 19.50 16.13
CA PRO A 90 -6.41 19.49 14.68
C PRO A 90 -5.97 18.14 14.09
N ILE A 91 -6.64 17.72 13.01
CA ILE A 91 -6.40 16.43 12.35
C ILE A 91 -5.72 16.62 11.00
N LEU A 92 -6.25 17.51 10.15
CA LEU A 92 -5.85 17.60 8.75
C LEU A 92 -4.42 18.12 8.57
N GLU A 93 -4.09 19.28 9.14
CA GLU A 93 -2.77 19.89 8.99
C GLU A 93 -1.65 19.01 9.57
N PRO A 94 -1.79 18.39 10.76
CA PRO A 94 -0.80 17.44 11.25
C PRO A 94 -0.62 16.19 10.37
N ILE A 95 -1.71 15.66 9.80
CA ILE A 95 -1.61 14.52 8.87
C ILE A 95 -0.83 14.90 7.61
N ILE A 96 -1.07 16.10 7.05
CA ILE A 96 -0.32 16.60 5.89
C ILE A 96 1.16 16.79 6.24
N ALA A 97 1.46 17.32 7.43
CA ALA A 97 2.83 17.49 7.90
C ALA A 97 3.54 16.13 8.07
N ASP A 98 2.88 15.15 8.67
CA ASP A 98 3.42 13.79 8.85
C ASP A 98 3.64 13.10 7.49
N LEU A 99 2.77 13.32 6.51
CA LEU A 99 2.97 12.83 5.14
C LEU A 99 4.19 13.47 4.47
N HIS A 100 4.40 14.78 4.63
CA HIS A 100 5.59 15.44 4.10
C HIS A 100 6.87 14.96 4.78
N ALA A 101 6.85 14.76 6.10
CA ALA A 101 7.97 14.19 6.84
C ALA A 101 8.30 12.78 6.34
N TYR A 102 7.28 11.94 6.18
CA TYR A 102 7.44 10.60 5.59
C TYR A 102 8.10 10.62 4.22
N ILE A 103 7.63 11.47 3.31
CA ILE A 103 8.21 11.58 1.97
C ILE A 103 9.69 12.00 2.03
N ALA A 104 10.03 12.94 2.92
CA ALA A 104 11.39 13.43 3.10
C ALA A 104 12.32 12.37 3.71
N ASP A 105 11.89 11.73 4.80
CA ASP A 105 12.65 10.74 5.56
C ASP A 105 12.92 9.47 4.75
N HIS A 106 11.98 9.10 3.87
CA HIS A 106 12.13 7.96 2.96
C HIS A 106 12.74 8.35 1.60
N HIS A 107 13.12 9.62 1.43
CA HIS A 107 13.75 10.16 0.23
C HIS A 107 12.96 9.87 -1.06
N LEU A 108 11.62 9.90 -1.00
CA LEU A 108 10.77 9.61 -2.15
C LEU A 108 10.88 10.76 -3.16
N LYS A 109 11.28 10.43 -4.39
CA LYS A 109 11.54 11.44 -5.44
C LYS A 109 10.29 11.66 -6.27
N ALA A 110 9.50 12.66 -5.89
CA ALA A 110 8.26 13.04 -6.57
C ALA A 110 7.29 11.85 -6.76
N PRO A 111 6.88 11.15 -5.67
CA PRO A 111 5.89 10.09 -5.76
C PRO A 111 4.62 10.58 -6.45
N ALA A 112 3.98 9.69 -7.21
CA ALA A 112 2.59 9.89 -7.57
C ALA A 112 1.72 9.76 -6.32
N VAL A 113 0.68 10.59 -6.20
CA VAL A 113 -0.24 10.56 -5.05
C VAL A 113 -1.64 10.34 -5.57
N ILE A 114 -2.30 9.30 -5.08
CA ILE A 114 -3.68 8.97 -5.39
C ILE A 114 -4.47 9.01 -4.08
N GLY A 115 -5.53 9.82 -4.05
CA GLY A 115 -6.33 10.01 -2.85
C GLY A 115 -7.80 10.07 -3.18
N HIS A 116 -8.63 9.44 -2.35
CA HIS A 116 -10.09 9.50 -2.48
C HIS A 116 -10.67 10.46 -1.45
N SER A 117 -11.56 11.37 -1.85
CA SER A 117 -12.23 12.33 -0.96
C SER A 117 -11.24 13.11 -0.08
N LEU A 118 -11.28 12.95 1.26
CA LEU A 118 -10.30 13.51 2.19
C LEU A 118 -8.85 13.16 1.80
N GLY A 119 -8.60 11.96 1.27
CA GLY A 119 -7.28 11.59 0.79
C GLY A 119 -6.81 12.44 -0.39
N GLY A 120 -7.73 12.87 -1.25
CA GLY A 120 -7.45 13.83 -2.33
C GLY A 120 -7.10 15.22 -1.77
N LEU A 121 -7.81 15.65 -0.72
CA LEU A 121 -7.49 16.90 -0.01
C LEU A 121 -6.11 16.85 0.64
N ILE A 122 -5.77 15.76 1.32
CA ILE A 122 -4.44 15.55 1.93
C ILE A 122 -3.34 15.58 0.87
N GLY A 123 -3.60 14.99 -0.31
CA GLY A 123 -2.65 15.00 -1.43
C GLY A 123 -2.55 16.31 -2.21
N SER A 124 -3.48 17.26 -2.02
CA SER A 124 -3.65 18.40 -2.93
C SER A 124 -2.52 19.45 -2.91
N GLY A 125 -1.63 19.40 -1.91
CA GLY A 125 -0.45 20.26 -1.85
C GLY A 125 0.82 19.66 -2.45
N TRP A 126 0.78 18.39 -2.89
CA TRP A 126 1.97 17.70 -3.39
C TRP A 126 2.17 17.93 -4.89
N PRO A 127 3.36 18.34 -5.36
CA PRO A 127 3.66 18.40 -6.78
C PRO A 127 3.77 16.98 -7.35
N SER A 128 2.64 16.41 -7.76
CA SER A 128 2.56 15.09 -8.38
C SER A 128 2.68 15.17 -9.91
N ARG A 129 3.28 14.14 -10.51
CA ARG A 129 3.29 13.95 -11.99
C ARG A 129 2.04 13.23 -12.51
N ILE A 130 1.18 12.78 -11.60
CA ILE A 130 -0.10 12.13 -11.88
C ILE A 130 -1.16 12.91 -11.10
N PRO A 131 -2.20 13.46 -11.75
CA PRO A 131 -3.23 14.24 -11.05
C PRO A 131 -3.89 13.38 -9.96
N ALA A 132 -4.23 14.01 -8.82
CA ALA A 132 -5.07 13.40 -7.80
C ALA A 132 -6.40 13.01 -8.46
N MET A 133 -6.60 11.72 -8.75
CA MET A 133 -7.84 11.22 -9.33
C MET A 133 -8.76 10.74 -8.22
N SER A 134 -10.00 11.27 -8.20
CA SER A 134 -11.11 10.64 -7.48
C SER A 134 -11.42 9.31 -8.17
N VAL A 135 -11.31 8.21 -7.43
CA VAL A 135 -11.90 6.93 -7.86
C VAL A 135 -13.27 6.86 -7.21
N ASP A 136 -14.30 7.22 -7.98
CA ASP A 136 -15.70 7.05 -7.63
C ASP A 136 -16.10 5.57 -7.68
#